data_AF-A0A9P6CG99-F1
#
_entry.id   AF-A0A9P6CG99-F1
#
_cell.length_a   1.000
_cell.length_b   1.000
_cell.length_c   1.000
_cell.angle_alpha   90.00
_cell.angle_beta   90.00
_cell.angle_gamma   90.00
#
_symmetry.space_group_name_H-M   'P 1'
#
loop_
_entity.id
_entity.type
_entity.pdbx_description
1 polymer ?
#
loop_
_entity_poly.entity_id
_entity_poly.type
_entity_poly.pdbx_seq_one_letter_code
_entity_poly.pdbx_strand_id
1 'polypeptide(L)'
;MYTQSTLNKCSRKSEFSTLRIPWHHQVNNTMLALELWSTICYHLDRSDLANLARTSSQLLAAARPVLYQSVHLRSDRRGGTQATFNLLNSDPSLTKKITDIHVFTAWQKDGEAKAWLDLSVISKLTQLRSMTMIASPFKDAEEQKTFLKILNESCSSLREFTYRQDFRIAGIERLIWDDQDDRSPSHTLRT
;
A
#
# COMPACT_ATOMS: atom_id res chain seq x y z
N MET A 1 -51.15 5.79 -70.34
CA MET A 1 -50.60 4.41 -70.31
C MET A 1 -49.37 4.44 -69.42
N TYR A 2 -49.50 3.98 -68.18
CA TYR A 2 -48.40 3.97 -67.18
C TYR A 2 -48.04 2.53 -66.86
N THR A 3 -46.79 2.17 -67.10
CA THR A 3 -46.17 0.86 -66.86
C THR A 3 -45.88 0.66 -65.37
N GLN A 4 -46.41 -0.41 -64.79
CA GLN A 4 -46.11 -0.85 -63.43
C GLN A 4 -44.72 -1.50 -63.37
N SER A 5 -43.84 -0.93 -62.54
CA SER A 5 -42.52 -1.47 -62.23
C SER A 5 -42.59 -2.28 -60.93
N THR A 6 -42.45 -3.60 -61.05
CA THR A 6 -42.37 -4.55 -59.94
C THR A 6 -41.02 -4.47 -59.22
N LEU A 7 -41.02 -4.01 -57.97
CA LEU A 7 -39.88 -4.06 -57.05
C LEU A 7 -39.74 -5.45 -56.43
N ASN A 8 -38.70 -6.18 -56.83
CA ASN A 8 -38.29 -7.45 -56.21
C ASN A 8 -37.62 -7.19 -54.84
N LYS A 9 -38.27 -7.61 -53.75
CA LYS A 9 -37.68 -7.66 -52.40
C LYS A 9 -36.68 -8.82 -52.32
N CYS A 10 -35.39 -8.51 -52.41
CA CYS A 10 -34.30 -9.45 -52.13
C CYS A 10 -34.08 -9.54 -50.61
N SER A 11 -34.66 -10.56 -49.98
CA SER A 11 -34.51 -10.83 -48.54
C SER A 11 -33.24 -11.67 -48.31
N ARG A 12 -32.10 -11.01 -48.09
CA ARG A 12 -30.86 -11.68 -47.63
C ARG A 12 -30.95 -11.91 -46.13
N LYS A 13 -31.33 -13.13 -45.72
CA LYS A 13 -31.07 -13.63 -44.37
C LYS A 13 -29.56 -13.85 -44.23
N SER A 14 -28.86 -13.00 -43.49
CA SER A 14 -27.48 -13.27 -43.10
C SER A 14 -27.49 -14.28 -41.96
N GLU A 15 -27.34 -15.55 -42.28
CA GLU A 15 -26.97 -16.58 -41.32
C GLU A 15 -25.51 -16.38 -40.93
N PHE A 16 -25.26 -15.40 -40.05
CA PHE A 16 -24.02 -15.37 -39.29
C PHE A 16 -24.14 -16.48 -38.24
N SER A 17 -23.70 -17.69 -38.62
CA SER A 17 -23.40 -18.76 -37.69
C SER A 17 -22.27 -18.27 -36.78
N THR A 18 -22.63 -17.63 -35.67
CA THR A 18 -21.72 -17.39 -34.56
C THR A 18 -21.20 -18.75 -34.11
N LEU A 19 -19.97 -19.07 -34.55
CA LEU A 19 -19.12 -20.08 -33.95
C LEU A 19 -18.98 -19.72 -32.47
N ARG A 20 -19.90 -20.23 -31.64
CA ARG A 20 -19.76 -20.26 -30.18
C ARG A 20 -18.62 -21.24 -29.90
N ILE A 21 -17.40 -20.71 -29.85
CA ILE A 21 -16.30 -21.47 -29.28
C ILE A 21 -16.66 -21.67 -27.80
N PRO A 22 -16.81 -22.91 -27.31
CA PRO A 22 -17.19 -23.18 -25.93
C PRO A 22 -15.97 -22.97 -25.03
N TRP A 23 -15.60 -21.71 -24.78
CA TRP A 23 -14.60 -21.34 -23.79
C TRP A 23 -15.22 -21.40 -22.38
N HIS A 24 -15.70 -22.57 -21.96
CA HIS A 24 -16.13 -22.85 -20.59
C HIS A 24 -15.21 -23.84 -19.88
N HIS A 25 -13.92 -23.83 -20.22
CA HIS A 25 -12.93 -24.20 -19.23
C HIS A 25 -12.72 -22.97 -18.34
N GLN A 26 -13.57 -22.83 -17.32
CA GLN A 26 -13.19 -22.11 -16.11
C GLN A 26 -11.97 -22.84 -15.56
N VAL A 27 -10.78 -22.46 -16.04
CA VAL A 27 -9.55 -22.74 -15.33
C VAL A 27 -9.73 -21.99 -14.02
N ASN A 28 -10.03 -22.75 -12.97
CA ASN A 28 -10.05 -22.25 -11.61
C ASN A 28 -8.63 -21.78 -11.27
N ASN A 29 -8.30 -20.56 -11.68
CA ASN A 29 -7.06 -19.84 -11.30
C ASN A 29 -6.98 -19.60 -9.78
N THR A 30 -7.93 -20.13 -9.01
CA THR A 30 -7.96 -20.17 -7.54
C THR A 30 -6.97 -21.17 -6.95
N MET A 31 -6.38 -22.07 -7.74
CA MET A 31 -5.50 -23.15 -7.22
C MET A 31 -4.00 -22.85 -7.27
N LEU A 32 -3.56 -21.61 -7.45
CA LEU A 32 -2.18 -21.29 -7.10
C LEU A 32 -2.06 -21.28 -5.56
N ALA A 33 -1.12 -22.07 -5.03
CA ALA A 33 -0.82 -22.10 -3.61
C ALA A 33 -0.46 -20.69 -3.10
N LEU A 34 -0.82 -20.37 -1.85
CA LEU A 34 -0.62 -19.04 -1.28
C LEU A 34 0.85 -18.63 -1.33
N GLU A 35 1.76 -19.59 -1.15
CA GLU A 35 3.20 -19.43 -1.20
C GLU A 35 3.70 -18.94 -2.57
N LEU A 36 3.09 -19.45 -3.66
CA LEU A 36 3.42 -19.01 -5.02
C LEU A 36 2.94 -17.58 -5.25
N TRP A 37 1.75 -17.23 -4.76
CA TRP A 37 1.27 -15.85 -4.81
C TRP A 37 2.15 -14.90 -4.00
N SER A 38 2.57 -15.29 -2.80
CA SER A 38 3.52 -14.49 -2.00
C SER A 38 4.82 -14.28 -2.75
N THR A 39 5.35 -15.31 -3.43
CA THR A 39 6.56 -15.19 -4.25
C THR A 39 6.37 -14.20 -5.39
N ILE A 40 5.25 -14.26 -6.11
CA ILE A 40 4.92 -13.27 -7.14
C ILE A 40 4.86 -11.87 -6.54
N CYS A 41 4.17 -11.71 -5.39
CA CYS A 41 4.04 -10.42 -4.71
C CYS A 41 5.40 -9.79 -4.34
N TYR A 42 6.40 -10.59 -3.96
CA TYR A 42 7.74 -10.08 -3.66
C TYR A 42 8.45 -9.41 -4.85
N HIS A 43 8.04 -9.71 -6.08
CA HIS A 43 8.61 -9.15 -7.30
C HIS A 43 7.76 -8.04 -7.93
N LEU A 44 6.65 -7.68 -7.30
CA LEU A 44 5.77 -6.62 -7.78
C LEU A 44 6.08 -5.28 -7.10
N ASP A 45 5.90 -4.21 -7.85
CA ASP A 45 5.96 -2.86 -7.34
C ASP A 45 4.81 -2.61 -6.35
N ARG A 46 4.99 -1.64 -5.45
CA ARG A 46 3.99 -1.33 -4.41
C ARG A 46 2.62 -0.95 -4.99
N SER A 47 2.60 -0.21 -6.10
CA SER A 47 1.38 0.17 -6.83
C SER A 47 0.63 -1.06 -7.37
N ASP A 48 1.36 -1.99 -7.99
CA ASP A 48 0.80 -3.22 -8.55
C ASP A 48 0.31 -4.14 -7.44
N LEU A 49 1.05 -4.25 -6.34
CA LEU A 49 0.61 -4.96 -5.15
C LEU A 49 -0.70 -4.41 -4.58
N ALA A 50 -0.83 -3.07 -4.50
CA ALA A 50 -2.06 -2.45 -4.03
C ALA A 50 -3.23 -2.71 -4.98
N ASN A 51 -3.00 -2.72 -6.29
CA ASN A 51 -4.02 -3.06 -7.28
C ASN A 51 -4.41 -4.54 -7.19
N LEU A 52 -3.43 -5.45 -7.10
CA LEU A 52 -3.64 -6.90 -6.94
C LEU A 52 -4.42 -7.22 -5.66
N ALA A 53 -4.09 -6.55 -4.56
CA ALA A 53 -4.79 -6.71 -3.28
C ALA A 53 -6.28 -6.33 -3.35
N ARG A 54 -6.70 -5.51 -4.32
CA ARG A 54 -8.09 -5.10 -4.51
C ARG A 54 -8.91 -6.08 -5.36
N THR A 55 -8.28 -6.99 -6.09
CA THR A 55 -8.99 -7.85 -7.04
C THR A 55 -9.64 -9.06 -6.37
N SER A 56 -9.03 -9.63 -5.32
CA SER A 56 -9.62 -10.75 -4.56
C SER A 56 -9.09 -10.84 -3.13
N SER A 57 -9.87 -11.49 -2.24
CA SER A 57 -9.47 -11.71 -0.84
C SER A 57 -8.25 -12.64 -0.70
N GLN A 58 -8.11 -13.64 -1.57
CA GLN A 58 -6.95 -14.53 -1.60
C GLN A 58 -5.67 -13.75 -1.97
N LEU A 59 -5.76 -12.87 -2.96
CA LEU A 59 -4.63 -12.03 -3.36
C LEU A 59 -4.31 -10.96 -2.31
N LEU A 60 -5.32 -10.41 -1.65
CA LEU A 60 -5.12 -9.54 -0.49
C LEU A 60 -4.36 -10.25 0.62
N ALA A 61 -4.69 -11.51 0.92
CA ALA A 61 -3.99 -12.30 1.94
C ALA A 61 -2.51 -12.54 1.57
N ALA A 62 -2.21 -12.75 0.29
CA ALA A 62 -0.84 -12.93 -0.19
C ALA A 62 -0.03 -11.61 -0.23
N ALA A 63 -0.66 -10.53 -0.70
CA ALA A 63 -0.01 -9.23 -0.92
C ALA A 63 0.17 -8.42 0.37
N ARG A 64 -0.76 -8.53 1.33
CA ARG A 64 -0.75 -7.71 2.55
C ARG A 64 0.56 -7.81 3.35
N PRO A 65 1.13 -9.00 3.63
CA PRO A 65 2.43 -9.09 4.32
C PRO A 65 3.56 -8.34 3.61
N VAL A 66 3.55 -8.32 2.27
CA VAL A 66 4.57 -7.65 1.45
C VAL A 66 4.33 -6.13 1.45
N LEU A 67 3.07 -5.69 1.30
CA LEU A 67 2.71 -4.27 1.34
C LEU A 67 3.09 -3.58 2.66
N TYR A 68 3.07 -4.32 3.77
CA TYR A 68 3.40 -3.78 5.09
C TYR A 68 4.79 -4.18 5.58
N GLN A 69 5.67 -4.74 4.74
CA GLN A 69 7.05 -4.98 5.14
C GLN A 69 7.79 -3.68 5.45
N SER A 70 7.55 -2.65 4.63
CA SER A 70 7.98 -1.28 4.89
C SER A 70 6.77 -0.38 5.17
N VAL A 71 6.79 0.29 6.32
CA VAL A 71 5.72 1.17 6.79
C VAL A 71 6.22 2.60 6.93
N HIS A 72 5.51 3.52 6.30
CA HIS A 72 5.78 4.94 6.34
C HIS A 72 4.73 5.63 7.21
N LEU A 73 5.14 6.11 8.37
CA LEU A 73 4.30 6.82 9.34
C LEU A 73 4.59 8.31 9.21
N ARG A 74 3.55 9.11 8.94
CA ARG A 74 3.70 10.56 8.74
C ARG A 74 2.75 11.31 9.66
N SER A 75 3.24 12.34 10.36
CA SER A 75 2.38 13.16 11.23
C SER A 75 1.49 14.15 10.45
N ASP A 76 1.87 14.51 9.22
CA ASP A 76 1.11 15.44 8.37
C ASP A 76 -0.06 14.78 7.62
N ARG A 77 -0.06 13.45 7.46
CA ARG A 77 -1.18 12.74 6.82
C ARG A 77 -2.32 12.53 7.81
N ARG A 78 -3.40 13.31 7.64
CA ARG A 78 -4.64 13.17 8.41
C ARG A 78 -5.19 11.74 8.31
N GLY A 79 -5.32 11.06 9.44
CA GLY A 79 -5.97 9.75 9.56
C GLY A 79 -5.15 8.54 9.09
N GLY A 80 -4.20 8.69 8.16
CA GLY A 80 -3.44 7.56 7.60
C GLY A 80 -2.62 6.79 8.63
N THR A 81 -1.92 7.52 9.51
CA THR A 81 -1.12 6.92 10.58
C THR A 81 -2.01 6.20 11.60
N GLN A 82 -3.11 6.83 12.03
CA GLN A 82 -4.02 6.20 12.99
C GLN A 82 -4.69 4.95 12.42
N ALA A 83 -5.09 4.98 11.15
CA ALA A 83 -5.63 3.80 10.47
C ALA A 83 -4.59 2.66 10.40
N THR A 84 -3.31 3.00 10.18
CA THR A 84 -2.21 2.03 10.19
C THR A 84 -2.02 1.42 11.59
N PHE A 85 -2.02 2.22 12.66
CA PHE A 85 -1.94 1.69 14.02
C PHE A 85 -3.13 0.83 14.39
N ASN A 86 -4.35 1.24 14.03
CA ASN A 86 -5.55 0.45 14.27
C ASN A 86 -5.46 -0.92 13.56
N LEU A 87 -4.99 -0.93 12.31
CA LEU A 87 -4.75 -2.17 11.56
C LEU A 87 -3.73 -3.06 12.26
N LEU A 88 -2.57 -2.52 12.64
CA LEU A 88 -1.50 -3.27 13.31
C LEU A 88 -1.90 -3.80 14.69
N ASN A 89 -2.76 -3.08 15.40
CA ASN A 89 -3.34 -3.55 16.65
C ASN A 89 -4.38 -4.67 16.43
N SER A 90 -5.15 -4.61 15.34
CA SER A 90 -6.15 -5.62 15.01
C SER A 90 -5.56 -6.91 14.42
N ASP A 91 -4.40 -6.82 13.76
CA ASP A 91 -3.74 -7.94 13.09
C ASP A 91 -2.28 -8.09 13.57
N PRO A 92 -2.04 -8.77 14.71
CA PRO A 92 -0.69 -9.01 15.24
C PRO A 92 0.19 -9.88 14.34
N SER A 93 -0.39 -10.56 13.34
CA SER A 93 0.41 -11.33 12.38
C SER A 93 1.19 -10.39 11.46
N LEU A 94 0.63 -9.21 11.18
CA LEU A 94 1.23 -8.19 10.32
C LEU A 94 2.41 -7.49 10.99
N THR A 95 2.34 -7.24 12.31
CA THR A 95 3.45 -6.60 13.05
C THR A 95 4.73 -7.43 13.01
N LYS A 96 4.60 -8.76 12.93
CA LYS A 96 5.72 -9.70 12.77
C LYS A 96 6.31 -9.71 11.36
N LYS A 97 5.70 -9.01 10.40
CA LYS A 97 6.18 -8.95 9.01
C LYS A 97 6.83 -7.61 8.67
N ILE A 98 6.61 -6.58 9.47
CA ILE A 98 7.27 -5.29 9.32
C ILE A 98 8.76 -5.46 9.61
N THR A 99 9.58 -5.14 8.61
CA THR A 99 11.05 -5.12 8.69
C THR A 99 11.60 -3.70 8.68
N ASP A 100 10.87 -2.75 8.11
CA ASP A 100 11.35 -1.40 7.89
C ASP A 100 10.28 -0.37 8.31
N ILE A 101 10.68 0.64 9.07
CA ILE A 101 9.81 1.76 9.44
C ILE A 101 10.49 3.08 9.12
N HIS A 102 9.72 3.97 8.50
CA HIS A 102 10.08 5.36 8.30
C HIS A 102 9.08 6.25 9.05
N VAL A 103 9.54 6.98 10.06
CA VAL A 103 8.74 7.92 10.85
C VAL A 103 9.11 9.34 10.45
N PHE A 104 8.15 10.06 9.90
CA PHE A 104 8.31 11.45 9.49
C PHE A 104 7.44 12.35 10.35
N THR A 105 8.07 13.22 11.13
CA THR A 105 7.36 14.23 11.91
C THR A 105 7.44 15.58 11.21
N ALA A 106 6.30 16.07 10.73
CA ALA A 106 6.18 17.41 10.22
C ALA A 106 6.42 18.45 11.31
N TRP A 107 7.05 19.56 10.93
CA TRP A 107 7.30 20.67 11.82
C TRP A 107 5.99 21.32 12.28
N GLN A 108 5.78 21.40 13.59
CA GLN A 108 4.64 22.10 14.19
C GLN A 108 5.06 23.54 14.52
N LYS A 109 4.30 24.52 14.01
CA LYS A 109 4.58 25.96 14.23
C LYS A 109 4.33 26.41 15.67
N ASP A 110 3.50 25.68 16.41
CA ASP A 110 2.92 26.15 17.68
C ASP A 110 3.69 25.69 18.92
N GLY A 111 4.94 25.23 18.77
CA GLY A 111 5.89 25.01 19.86
C GLY A 111 5.62 23.81 20.78
N GLU A 112 4.39 23.31 20.86
CA GLU A 112 4.07 22.11 21.63
C GLU A 112 4.25 20.85 20.78
N ALA A 113 5.31 20.09 21.05
CA ALA A 113 5.48 18.76 20.48
C ALA A 113 4.37 17.84 21.01
N LYS A 114 3.45 17.41 20.14
CA LYS A 114 2.43 16.42 20.50
C LYS A 114 2.93 15.01 20.20
N ALA A 115 2.96 14.16 21.22
CA ALA A 115 3.14 12.72 21.05
C ALA A 115 2.07 12.17 20.10
N TRP A 116 2.51 11.54 19.01
CA TRP A 116 1.60 10.93 18.03
C TRP A 116 2.01 9.51 17.64
N LEU A 117 3.21 9.07 18.02
CA LEU A 117 3.69 7.72 17.78
C LEU A 117 3.16 6.77 18.87
N ASP A 118 2.47 5.71 18.46
CA ASP A 118 1.98 4.69 19.40
C ASP A 118 3.11 3.70 19.77
N LEU A 119 3.73 3.92 20.92
CA LEU A 119 4.81 3.07 21.44
C LEU A 119 4.37 1.63 21.69
N SER A 120 3.07 1.38 21.90
CA SER A 120 2.53 0.02 22.09
C SER A 120 2.49 -0.79 20.79
N VAL A 121 2.45 -0.12 19.64
CA VAL A 121 2.61 -0.78 18.33
C VAL A 121 4.07 -1.08 18.09
N ILE A 122 4.97 -0.15 18.40
CA ILE A 122 6.42 -0.32 18.21
C ILE A 122 6.95 -1.52 19.00
N SER A 123 6.48 -1.75 20.23
CA SER A 123 6.88 -2.92 21.02
C SER A 123 6.48 -4.27 20.42
N LYS A 124 5.59 -4.31 19.42
CA LYS A 124 5.15 -5.54 18.75
C LYS A 124 5.97 -5.88 17.50
N LEU A 125 6.92 -5.02 17.11
CA LEU A 125 7.69 -5.11 15.87
C LEU A 125 8.96 -5.95 16.05
N THR A 126 8.80 -7.20 16.45
CA THR A 126 9.93 -8.08 16.81
C THR A 126 10.85 -8.44 15.64
N GLN A 127 10.40 -8.23 14.40
CA GLN A 127 11.16 -8.46 13.17
C GLN A 127 11.69 -7.17 12.53
N LEU A 128 11.54 -6.02 13.20
CA LEU A 128 12.06 -4.74 12.72
C LEU A 128 13.58 -4.81 12.56
N ARG A 129 14.08 -4.42 11.39
CA ARG A 129 15.51 -4.44 11.01
C ARG A 129 16.06 -3.05 10.78
N SER A 130 15.28 -2.19 10.14
CA SER A 130 15.64 -0.79 9.90
C SER A 130 14.57 0.15 10.42
N MET A 131 15.01 1.21 11.08
CA MET A 131 14.13 2.30 11.48
C MET A 131 14.79 3.64 11.17
N THR A 132 14.10 4.44 10.37
CA THR A 132 14.48 5.82 10.08
C THR A 132 13.49 6.77 10.73
N MET A 133 14.01 7.75 11.45
CA MET A 133 13.25 8.79 12.12
C MET A 133 13.72 10.15 11.64
N ILE A 134 12.79 10.96 11.16
CA ILE A 134 13.04 12.34 10.74
C ILE A 134 12.20 13.26 11.62
N ALA A 135 12.89 14.19 12.27
CA ALA A 135 12.40 15.00 13.38
C ALA A 135 11.92 14.16 14.59
N SER A 136 11.50 14.84 15.66
CA SER A 136 11.10 14.19 16.92
C SER A 136 9.60 13.92 16.94
N PRO A 137 9.14 12.65 17.03
CA PRO A 137 7.74 12.31 17.24
C PRO A 137 7.33 12.33 18.73
N PHE A 138 8.26 12.67 19.63
CA PHE A 138 8.07 12.63 21.08
C PHE A 138 7.65 13.99 21.62
N LYS A 139 6.81 13.98 22.66
CA LYS A 139 6.43 15.15 23.43
C LYS A 139 7.58 15.68 24.28
N ASP A 140 8.33 14.77 24.91
CA ASP A 140 9.39 15.11 25.86
C ASP A 140 10.52 14.06 25.89
N ALA A 141 11.55 14.34 26.67
CA ALA A 141 12.73 13.48 26.80
C ALA A 141 12.43 12.15 27.52
N GLU A 142 11.40 12.08 28.38
CA GLU A 142 11.04 10.85 29.10
C GLU A 142 10.34 9.87 28.15
N GLU A 143 9.49 10.37 27.26
CA GLU A 143 8.89 9.56 26.20
C GLU A 143 9.97 9.03 25.24
N GLN A 144 10.96 9.87 24.88
CA GLN A 144 12.10 9.43 24.07
C GLN A 144 12.90 8.31 24.78
N LYS A 145 13.18 8.44 26.08
CA LYS A 145 13.84 7.37 26.86
C LYS A 145 13.02 6.08 26.85
N THR A 146 11.71 6.19 27.02
CA THR A 146 10.78 5.06 27.00
C THR A 146 10.80 4.36 25.65
N PHE A 147 10.78 5.13 24.56
CA PHE A 147 10.90 4.60 23.21
C PHE A 147 12.21 3.85 22.99
N LEU A 148 13.35 4.44 23.38
CA LEU A 148 14.66 3.78 23.24
C LEU A 148 14.73 2.48 24.05
N LYS A 149 14.12 2.45 25.23
CA LYS A 149 13.98 1.23 26.03
C LYS A 149 13.16 0.17 25.28
N ILE A 150 12.01 0.54 24.72
CA ILE A 150 11.16 -0.37 23.93
C ILE A 150 11.91 -0.92 22.71
N LEU A 151 12.65 -0.08 21.98
CA LEU A 151 13.46 -0.54 20.86
C LEU A 151 14.47 -1.60 21.29
N ASN A 152 15.21 -1.34 22.37
CA ASN A 152 16.23 -2.26 22.86
C ASN A 152 15.63 -3.59 23.38
N GLU A 153 14.48 -3.54 24.06
CA GLU A 153 13.87 -4.72 24.68
C GLU A 153 13.05 -5.55 23.69
N SER A 154 12.35 -4.90 22.76
CA SER A 154 11.33 -5.55 21.93
C SER A 154 11.75 -5.73 20.47
N CYS A 155 12.62 -4.87 19.94
CA CYS A 155 13.06 -4.88 18.54
C CYS A 155 14.45 -5.51 18.42
N SER A 156 14.61 -6.75 18.90
CA SER A 156 15.91 -7.45 18.95
C SER A 156 16.55 -7.70 17.57
N SER A 157 15.76 -7.62 16.50
CA SER A 157 16.24 -7.76 15.12
C SER A 157 16.76 -6.45 14.51
N LEU A 158 16.68 -5.33 15.23
CA LEU A 158 17.02 -4.00 14.73
C LEU A 158 18.53 -3.92 14.50
N ARG A 159 18.92 -3.62 13.26
CA ARG A 159 20.32 -3.50 12.82
C ARG A 159 20.67 -2.06 12.50
N GLU A 160 19.70 -1.31 11.98
CA GLU A 160 19.90 0.04 11.51
C GLU A 160 18.89 0.97 12.20
N PHE A 161 19.41 1.98 12.88
CA PHE A 161 18.62 3.06 13.45
C PHE A 161 19.21 4.39 13.01
N THR A 162 18.42 5.15 12.24
CA THR A 162 18.82 6.47 11.76
C THR A 162 17.89 7.52 12.35
N TYR A 163 18.45 8.48 13.09
CA TYR A 163 17.71 9.64 13.58
C TYR A 163 18.28 10.91 12.96
N ARG A 164 17.43 11.68 12.26
CA ARG A 164 17.77 12.95 11.63
C ARG A 164 16.92 14.05 12.23
N GLN A 165 17.55 14.99 12.93
CA GLN A 165 16.87 16.15 13.51
C GLN A 165 16.56 17.25 12.47
N ASP A 166 17.13 17.15 11.27
CA ASP A 166 17.04 18.20 10.25
C ASP A 166 15.67 18.30 9.58
N PHE A 167 14.90 19.32 10.00
CA PHE A 167 13.64 19.72 9.35
C PHE A 167 13.83 20.32 7.95
N ARG A 168 15.04 20.78 7.61
CA ARG A 168 15.33 21.45 6.34
C ARG A 168 15.27 20.50 5.14
N ILE A 169 15.43 19.19 5.36
CA ILE A 169 15.36 18.17 4.31
C ILE A 169 13.92 17.69 4.07
N ALA A 170 13.01 17.84 5.04
CA ALA A 170 11.61 17.42 4.90
C ALA A 170 10.87 18.15 3.76
N GLY A 171 11.31 19.35 3.38
CA GLY A 171 10.80 20.07 2.21
C GLY A 171 11.28 19.48 0.86
N ILE A 172 12.46 18.87 0.83
CA ILE A 172 13.04 18.21 -0.36
C ILE A 172 12.53 16.77 -0.46
N GLU A 173 12.27 16.09 0.65
CA GLU A 173 11.71 14.73 0.65
C GLU A 173 10.24 14.68 0.18
N ARG A 174 9.46 15.76 0.29
CA ARG A 174 8.17 15.85 -0.42
C ARG A 174 8.33 15.59 -1.92
N LEU A 175 9.42 16.05 -2.54
CA LEU A 175 9.69 15.83 -3.97
C LEU A 175 10.17 14.41 -4.29
N ILE A 176 10.76 13.67 -3.34
CA ILE A 176 11.31 12.33 -3.59
C ILE A 176 10.26 11.25 -3.35
N TRP A 177 9.34 11.46 -2.40
CA TRP A 177 8.38 10.44 -1.99
C TRP A 177 6.95 10.66 -2.51
N ASP A 178 6.55 11.90 -2.84
CA ASP A 178 5.25 12.13 -3.50
C ASP A 178 5.27 11.60 -4.95
N ASP A 179 6.45 11.49 -5.58
CA ASP A 179 6.62 10.93 -6.93
C ASP A 179 6.43 9.40 -6.99
N GLN A 180 6.45 8.72 -5.83
CA GLN A 180 6.21 7.28 -5.70
C GLN A 180 4.76 6.92 -5.33
N ASP A 181 4.01 7.84 -4.71
CA ASP A 181 2.62 7.58 -4.29
C ASP A 181 1.58 8.01 -5.35
N ASP A 182 1.90 8.91 -6.29
CA ASP A 182 0.90 9.60 -7.13
C ASP A 182 1.02 9.43 -8.67
N ARG A 183 1.82 8.50 -9.21
CA ARG A 183 1.65 8.08 -10.63
C ARG A 183 0.43 7.18 -10.82
N SER A 184 -0.73 7.64 -10.36
CA SER A 184 -1.99 7.29 -11.03
C SER A 184 -1.99 8.03 -12.36
N PRO A 185 -2.16 7.36 -13.52
CA PRO A 185 -2.29 8.06 -14.79
C PRO A 185 -3.55 8.91 -14.71
N SER A 186 -3.38 10.22 -14.66
CA SER A 186 -4.46 11.17 -14.90
C SER A 186 -4.87 10.99 -16.35
N HIS A 187 -5.85 10.11 -16.59
CA HIS A 187 -6.61 10.09 -17.81
C HIS A 187 -7.48 11.36 -17.84
N THR A 188 -6.86 12.47 -18.22
CA THR A 188 -7.58 13.62 -18.75
C THR A 188 -8.08 13.21 -20.13
N LEU A 189 -9.26 12.59 -20.17
CA LEU A 189 -10.05 12.49 -21.38
C LEU A 189 -10.40 13.91 -21.82
N ARG A 190 -9.63 14.44 -22.77
CA ARG A 190 -10.10 15.53 -23.62
C ARG A 190 -11.15 14.95 -24.56
N THR A 191 -12.41 15.27 -24.31
CA THR A 191 -13.47 15.30 -25.33
C THR A 191 -13.68 16.73 -25.76
#